data_AF-A0A3M0XU81-F1
#
_entry.id   AF-A0A3M0XU81-F1
#
_cell.length_a   1.000
_cell.length_b   1.000
_cell.length_c   1.000
_cell.angle_alpha   90.00
_cell.angle_beta   90.00
_cell.angle_gamma   90.00
#
_symmetry.space_group_name_H-M   'P 1'
#
loop_
_entity.id
_entity.type
_entity.pdbx_description
1 polymer ?
#
loop_
_entity_poly.entity_id
_entity_poly.type
_entity_poly.pdbx_seq_one_letter_code
_entity_poly.pdbx_strand_id
1 'polypeptide(L)' 'MRVLGVETSCDETSFAVVEDGVVVRSCVVASQDEVHSPYGG' A
#
# COMPACT_ATOMS: atom_id res chain seq x y z
N MET A 1 -2.64 16.41 12.40
CA MET A 1 -3.76 15.61 11.83
C MET A 1 -3.21 14.28 11.34
N ARG A 2 -3.95 13.18 11.53
CA ARG A 2 -3.55 11.87 10.99
C ARG A 2 -4.55 11.43 9.92
N VAL A 3 -4.02 10.92 8.80
CA VAL A 3 -4.79 10.42 7.65
C VAL A 3 -4.44 8.95 7.44
N LEU A 4 -5.46 8.12 7.23
CA LEU A 4 -5.29 6.74 6.77
C LEU A 4 -5.39 6.72 5.24
N GLY A 5 -4.28 6.43 4.57
CA GLY A 5 -4.26 6.11 3.14
C GLY A 5 -4.60 4.64 2.91
N VAL A 6 -5.38 4.40 1.86
CA VAL A 6 -5.74 3.07 1.35
C VAL A 6 -5.41 3.05 -0.13
N GLU A 7 -4.68 2.04 -0.58
CA GLU A 7 -4.28 1.88 -1.97
C GLU A 7 -4.60 0.47 -2.46
N THR A 8 -5.40 0.38 -3.51
CA THR A 8 -5.91 -0.87 -4.12
C THR A 8 -6.14 -0.72 -5.63
N SER A 9 -5.38 0.15 -6.32
CA SER A 9 -5.63 0.45 -7.74
C SER A 9 -5.14 -0.65 -8.70
N CYS A 10 -4.14 -1.43 -8.29
CA CYS A 10 -3.54 -2.50 -9.08
C CYS A 10 -3.35 -3.76 -8.23
N ASP A 11 -2.10 -4.19 -8.03
CA ASP A 11 -1.77 -5.51 -7.50
C ASP A 11 -1.34 -5.47 -6.02
N GLU A 12 -1.17 -4.28 -5.46
CA GLU A 12 -0.95 -4.09 -4.04
C GLU A 12 -2.25 -3.81 -3.30
N THR A 13 -2.34 -4.39 -2.10
CA THR A 13 -3.23 -3.88 -1.06
C THR A 13 -2.38 -3.20 0.01
N SER A 14 -2.56 -1.90 0.19
CA SER A 14 -1.69 -1.10 1.07
C SER A 14 -2.47 -0.20 2.03
N PHE A 15 -1.87 0.02 3.21
CA PHE A 15 -2.36 0.99 4.19
C PHE A 15 -1.19 1.81 4.76
N ALA A 16 -1.40 3.10 4.93
CA ALA A 16 -0.43 3.99 5.56
C ALA A 16 -1.10 5.01 6.49
N VAL A 17 -0.46 5.29 7.63
CA VAL A 17 -0.85 6.41 8.51
C VAL A 17 0.13 7.55 8.29
N VAL A 18 -0.36 8.67 7.76
CA VAL A 18 0.42 9.89 7.51
C VAL A 18 0.02 10.98 8.49
N GLU A 19 0.99 11.57 9.17
CA GLU A 19 0.84 12.68 10.10
C GLU A 19 1.29 13.99 9.43
N ASP A 20 0.42 15.00 9.49
CA ASP A 20 0.62 16.35 8.96
C ASP A 20 1.04 16.38 7.48
N GLY A 21 0.61 15.39 6.72
CA GLY A 21 0.84 15.27 5.27
C GLY A 21 2.26 14.88 4.86
N VAL A 22 3.21 14.78 5.79
CA VAL A 22 4.63 14.60 5.47
C VAL A 22 5.34 13.53 6.30
N VAL A 23 4.79 13.12 7.45
CA VAL A 23 5.42 12.10 8.31
C VAL A 23 4.69 10.76 8.18
N VAL A 24 5.36 9.73 7.67
CA VAL A 24 4.82 8.36 7.64
C VAL A 24 5.03 7.70 9.00
N ARG A 25 3.94 7.36 9.69
CA ARG A 25 3.97 6.67 11.01
C ARG A 25 3.93 5.16 10.87
N SER A 26 3.20 4.66 9.88
CA SER A 26 3.17 3.26 9.50
C SER A 26 2.88 3.13 8.02
N CYS A 27 3.41 2.07 7.41
CA CYS A 27 3.14 1.69 6.03
C CYS A 27 3.24 0.18 5.94
N VAL A 28 2.19 -0.47 5.46
CA VAL A 28 2.15 -1.90 5.19
C VAL A 28 1.66 -2.12 3.77
N VAL A 29 2.33 -3.03 3.06
CA VAL A 29 2.04 -3.38 1.67
C VAL A 29 1.99 -4.89 1.58
N ALA A 30 0.91 -5.40 1.00
CA ALA A 30 0.80 -6.79 0.57
C ALA A 30 0.78 -6.80 -0.96
N SER A 31 1.84 -7.33 -1.57
CA SER A 31 1.97 -7.46 -3.03
C SER A 31 1.39 -8.79 -3.52
N GLN A 32 0.80 -8.77 -4.71
CA GLN A 32 0.34 -9.94 -5.44
C GLN A 32 1.34 -10.41 -6.51
N ASP A 33 2.55 -9.85 -6.58
CA ASP A 33 3.57 -10.17 -7.59
C ASP A 33 3.82 -11.68 -7.72
N GLU A 34 3.95 -12.39 -6.58
CA GLU A 34 4.15 -13.85 -6.59
C GLU A 34 2.95 -14.61 -7.14
N VAL A 35 1.74 -14.09 -6.91
CA VAL A 35 0.47 -14.68 -7.39
C VAL A 35 0.34 -14.47 -8.90
N HIS A 36 0.76 -13.30 -9.39
CA HIS A 36 0.63 -12.92 -10.80
C HIS A 36 1.83 -13.35 -11.68
N SER A 37 2.99 -13.61 -11.08
CA SER A 37 4.21 -14.02 -11.77
C SER A 37 4.02 -15.19 -12.76
N PRO A 38 3.26 -16.26 -12.45
CA PRO A 38 3.01 -17.35 -13.41
C PRO A 38 2.28 -16.92 -14.70
N TYR A 39 1.62 -15.77 -14.67
CA TYR A 39 0.80 -15.24 -15.77
C TYR A 39 1.47 -14.09 -16.54
N GLY A 40 2.71 -13.74 -16.17
CA GLY A 40 3.49 -12.67 -16.81
C GLY A 40 3.47 -11.34 -16.07
N GLY A 41 2.92 -11.31 -14.84
CA GLY A 41 2.52 -10.08 -14.17
C GLY A 41 1.10 -9.70 -14.55
#